data_AF-A0A2K3KYP3-F1
#
_entry.id   AF-A0A2K3KYP3-F1
#
_cell.length_a   1.000
_cell.length_b   1.000
_cell.length_c   1.000
_cell.angle_alpha   90.00
_cell.angle_beta   90.00
_cell.angle_gamma   90.00
#
_symmetry.space_group_name_H-M   'P 1'
#
loop_
_entity.id
_entity.type
_entity.pdbx_description
1 polymer ?
#
loop_
_entity_poly.entity_id
_entity_poly.type
_entity_poly.pdbx_seq_one_letter_code
_entity_poly.pdbx_strand_id
1 'polypeptide(L)'
;RNENQQEQREEDEEDEEEGQERSIQVQRYRARLSPGDVFVIPAGHPIVVSASSNLYLVGFGINAENNQRNFLAGEEDNVISQIHRSVKELAFPGSTQQVDRLLKNQKQSYFANARPQQREEESPRKRDPISSILEAF
;
A
#
# COMPACT_ATOMS: atom_id res chain seq x y z
N ARG A 1 -4.59 -45.42 -32.81
CA ARG A 1 -5.91 -44.74 -32.72
C ARG A 1 -6.33 -44.70 -31.26
N ASN A 2 -5.60 -43.95 -30.42
CA ASN A 2 -5.89 -43.76 -28.99
C ASN A 2 -5.21 -42.51 -28.39
N GLU A 3 -4.55 -41.69 -29.21
CA GLU A 3 -3.81 -40.49 -28.76
C GLU A 3 -4.74 -39.27 -28.73
N ASN A 4 -5.61 -39.12 -29.74
CA ASN A 4 -6.59 -38.01 -29.82
C ASN A 4 -7.65 -37.98 -28.71
N GLN A 5 -7.86 -39.05 -27.94
CA GLN A 5 -8.79 -39.04 -26.80
C GLN A 5 -8.14 -38.56 -25.50
N GLN A 6 -6.81 -38.56 -25.45
CA GLN A 6 -6.04 -38.13 -24.29
C GLN A 6 -5.76 -36.64 -24.37
N GLU A 7 -5.42 -36.12 -25.56
CA GLU A 7 -5.33 -34.68 -25.84
C GLU A 7 -6.65 -33.94 -25.58
N GLN A 8 -7.80 -34.52 -25.97
CA GLN A 8 -9.11 -33.90 -25.70
C GLN A 8 -9.45 -33.84 -24.20
N ARG A 9 -8.97 -34.80 -23.39
CA ARG A 9 -9.18 -34.76 -21.93
C ARG A 9 -8.26 -33.75 -21.24
N GLU A 10 -7.05 -33.56 -21.76
CA GLU A 10 -6.13 -32.56 -21.26
C GLU A 10 -6.59 -31.14 -21.65
N GLU A 11 -7.16 -30.96 -22.85
CA GLU A 11 -7.81 -29.69 -23.25
C GLU A 11 -9.08 -29.40 -22.42
N ASP A 12 -9.93 -30.40 -22.16
CA ASP A 12 -11.13 -30.25 -21.31
C ASP A 12 -10.75 -29.95 -19.83
N GLU A 13 -9.63 -30.47 -19.32
CA GLU A 13 -9.13 -30.17 -17.97
C GLU A 13 -8.45 -28.77 -17.88
N GLU A 14 -7.80 -28.31 -18.95
CA GLU A 14 -7.26 -26.93 -19.03
C GLU A 14 -8.39 -25.88 -19.16
N ASP A 15 -9.45 -26.17 -19.92
CA ASP A 15 -10.62 -25.28 -20.08
C ASP A 15 -11.51 -25.22 -18.82
N GLU A 16 -11.50 -26.25 -17.96
CA GLU A 16 -12.21 -26.22 -16.67
C GLU A 16 -11.51 -25.37 -15.59
N GLU A 17 -10.22 -25.05 -15.72
CA GLU A 17 -9.52 -24.12 -14.83
C GLU A 17 -9.75 -22.64 -15.16
N GLU A 18 -10.14 -22.30 -16.39
CA GLU A 18 -10.34 -20.90 -16.83
C GLU A 18 -11.68 -20.28 -16.36
N GLY A 19 -12.64 -21.11 -15.92
CA GLY A 19 -14.01 -20.67 -15.59
C GLY A 19 -14.27 -20.27 -14.14
N GLN A 20 -13.33 -20.49 -13.22
CA GLN A 20 -13.48 -20.03 -11.84
C GLN A 20 -12.83 -18.66 -11.73
N GLU A 21 -13.64 -17.60 -11.63
CA GLU A 21 -13.22 -16.33 -11.03
C GLU A 21 -12.64 -16.66 -9.64
N ARG A 22 -11.34 -16.96 -9.56
CA ARG A 22 -10.63 -17.17 -8.31
C ARG A 22 -10.69 -15.84 -7.61
N SER A 23 -11.66 -15.67 -6.71
CA SER A 23 -11.82 -14.45 -5.94
C SER A 23 -10.50 -14.18 -5.21
N ILE A 24 -9.71 -13.23 -5.71
CA ILE A 24 -8.43 -12.88 -5.11
C ILE A 24 -8.75 -12.16 -3.80
N GLN A 25 -8.63 -12.88 -2.69
CA GLN A 25 -8.85 -12.30 -1.36
C GLN A 25 -7.59 -11.57 -0.90
N VAL A 26 -7.71 -10.28 -0.58
CA VAL A 26 -6.63 -9.50 0.00
C VAL A 26 -6.41 -9.96 1.44
N GLN A 27 -5.24 -10.55 1.72
CA GLN A 27 -4.84 -10.98 3.06
C GLN A 27 -3.77 -10.06 3.64
N ARG A 28 -3.95 -9.66 4.91
CA ARG A 28 -3.04 -8.75 5.60
C ARG A 28 -2.24 -9.47 6.69
N TYR A 29 -0.96 -9.68 6.42
CA TYR A 29 0.01 -10.20 7.39
C TYR A 29 0.67 -9.06 8.19
N ARG A 30 0.77 -9.22 9.51
CA ARG A 30 1.38 -8.23 10.42
C ARG A 30 2.21 -8.93 11.47
N ALA A 31 3.40 -8.41 11.73
CA ALA A 31 4.30 -8.89 12.77
C ALA A 31 5.02 -7.72 13.45
N ARG A 32 5.44 -7.93 14.70
CA ARG A 32 6.36 -7.03 15.41
C ARG A 32 7.70 -7.73 15.51
N LEU A 33 8.73 -7.14 14.89
CA LEU A 33 10.06 -7.73 14.81
C LEU A 33 10.93 -7.33 16.01
N SER A 34 11.74 -8.28 16.46
CA SER A 34 12.79 -8.13 17.46
C SER A 34 14.15 -8.58 16.87
N PRO A 35 15.28 -8.20 17.47
CA PRO A 35 16.59 -8.66 17.01
C PRO A 35 16.66 -10.21 16.95
N GLY A 36 17.09 -10.75 15.81
CA GLY A 36 17.16 -12.19 15.54
C GLY A 36 15.98 -12.74 14.74
N ASP A 37 14.87 -12.00 14.62
CA ASP A 37 13.73 -12.42 13.82
C ASP A 37 14.04 -12.38 12.31
N VAL A 38 13.43 -13.32 11.59
CA VAL A 38 13.48 -13.40 10.12
C VAL A 38 12.06 -13.35 9.58
N PHE A 39 11.87 -12.65 8.47
CA PHE A 39 10.62 -12.63 7.73
C PHE A 39 10.92 -12.67 6.23
N VAL A 40 9.96 -13.18 5.45
CA VAL A 40 10.08 -13.33 4.00
C VAL A 40 9.14 -12.34 3.32
N ILE A 41 9.64 -11.68 2.28
CA ILE A 41 8.86 -10.81 1.41
C ILE A 41 8.81 -11.49 0.04
N PRO A 42 7.71 -12.16 -0.33
CA PRO A 42 7.62 -12.78 -1.64
C PRO A 42 7.61 -11.71 -2.74
N ALA A 43 8.08 -12.07 -3.94
CA ALA A 43 8.04 -11.17 -5.09
C ALA A 43 6.60 -10.71 -5.39
N GLY A 44 6.44 -9.44 -5.78
CA GLY A 44 5.14 -8.84 -6.10
C GLY A 44 4.24 -8.52 -4.90
N HIS A 45 4.66 -8.80 -3.65
CA HIS A 45 3.85 -8.53 -2.47
C HIS A 45 4.13 -7.14 -1.88
N PRO A 46 3.11 -6.25 -1.76
CA PRO A 46 3.29 -4.96 -1.12
C PRO A 46 3.68 -5.11 0.35
N ILE A 47 4.64 -4.31 0.79
CA ILE A 47 5.10 -4.30 2.19
C ILE A 47 5.35 -2.88 2.69
N VAL A 48 5.19 -2.69 4.00
CA VAL A 48 5.59 -1.49 4.72
C VAL A 48 6.26 -1.90 6.04
N VAL A 49 7.34 -1.20 6.40
CA VAL A 49 8.02 -1.36 7.69
C VAL A 49 7.92 -0.06 8.46
N SER A 50 7.39 -0.11 9.68
CA SER A 50 7.33 1.02 10.61
C SER A 50 8.27 0.77 11.77
N ALA A 51 9.29 1.63 11.92
CA ALA A 51 10.29 1.50 12.96
C ALA A 51 9.80 2.14 14.28
N SER A 52 9.70 1.36 15.36
CA SER A 52 9.38 1.88 16.71
C SER A 52 10.60 2.42 17.46
N SER A 53 11.80 2.17 16.96
CA SER A 53 13.11 2.60 17.44
C SER A 53 14.06 2.66 16.24
N ASN A 54 15.32 3.06 16.43
CA ASN A 54 16.34 2.86 15.40
C ASN A 54 16.38 1.38 14.99
N LEU A 55 16.35 1.12 13.68
CA LEU A 55 16.20 -0.22 13.11
C LEU A 55 17.22 -0.43 11.99
N TYR A 56 17.90 -1.57 12.03
CA TYR A 56 18.79 -2.04 10.97
C TYR A 56 18.34 -3.44 10.56
N LEU A 57 18.16 -3.64 9.25
CA LEU A 57 17.77 -4.91 8.66
C LEU A 57 18.79 -5.30 7.58
N VAL A 58 19.07 -6.59 7.46
CA VAL A 58 19.85 -7.16 6.35
C VAL A 58 18.91 -8.03 5.54
N GLY A 59 18.86 -7.81 4.23
CA GLY A 59 18.01 -8.55 3.30
C GLY A 59 18.83 -9.33 2.29
N PHE A 60 18.46 -10.59 2.06
CA PHE A 60 19.01 -11.42 0.99
C PHE A 60 18.00 -11.50 -0.16
N GLY A 61 18.33 -10.91 -1.30
CA GLY A 61 17.52 -10.99 -2.51
C GLY A 61 17.78 -12.29 -3.26
N ILE A 62 16.77 -13.14 -3.35
CA ILE A 62 16.79 -14.35 -4.19
C ILE A 62 16.16 -14.00 -5.54
N ASN A 63 16.71 -14.52 -6.64
CA ASN A 63 16.28 -14.17 -8.01
C ASN A 63 16.35 -12.65 -8.27
N ALA A 64 17.48 -12.04 -7.91
CA ALA A 64 17.61 -10.58 -7.88
C ALA A 64 17.97 -9.95 -9.24
N GLU A 65 18.28 -10.75 -10.26
CA GLU A 65 18.61 -10.23 -11.58
C GLU A 65 17.43 -9.43 -12.14
N ASN A 66 17.70 -8.18 -12.57
CA ASN A 66 16.69 -7.24 -13.07
C ASN A 66 15.56 -6.90 -12.08
N ASN A 67 15.71 -7.18 -10.78
CA ASN A 67 14.70 -6.85 -9.78
C ASN A 67 14.53 -5.33 -9.64
N GLN A 68 13.31 -4.84 -9.83
CA GLN A 68 12.95 -3.45 -9.66
C GLN A 68 12.14 -3.23 -8.38
N ARG A 69 12.47 -2.18 -7.63
CA ARG A 69 11.67 -1.76 -6.48
C ARG A 69 10.64 -0.73 -6.94
N ASN A 70 9.37 -1.09 -6.84
CA ASN A 70 8.26 -0.20 -7.19
C ASN A 70 7.65 0.39 -5.91
N PHE A 71 7.70 1.72 -5.77
CA PHE A 71 7.03 2.39 -4.65
C PHE A 71 5.57 2.67 -5.01
N LEU A 72 4.68 2.61 -4.01
CA LEU A 72 3.24 2.85 -4.17
C LEU A 72 2.80 4.21 -3.58
N ALA A 73 3.72 4.94 -2.96
CA ALA A 73 3.51 6.24 -2.34
C ALA A 73 4.83 7.01 -2.28
N GLY A 74 4.76 8.31 -2.03
CA GLY A 74 5.91 9.20 -2.10
C GLY A 74 5.95 10.00 -3.41
N GLU A 75 6.88 10.96 -3.47
CA GLU A 75 7.05 11.85 -4.62
C GLU A 75 7.83 11.17 -5.76
N GLU A 76 8.88 10.42 -5.43
CA GLU A 76 9.73 9.70 -6.36
C GLU A 76 9.32 8.22 -6.48
N ASP A 77 9.51 7.65 -7.68
CA ASP A 77 9.31 6.23 -8.01
C ASP A 77 7.94 5.62 -7.65
N ASN A 78 6.96 6.46 -7.33
CA ASN A 78 5.59 6.04 -7.10
C ASN A 78 4.93 5.65 -8.44
N VAL A 79 4.81 4.35 -8.69
CA VAL A 79 4.24 3.84 -9.94
C VAL A 79 2.78 4.21 -10.15
N ILE A 80 2.03 4.46 -9.07
CA ILE A 80 0.63 4.91 -9.16
C ILE A 80 0.56 6.32 -9.75
N SER A 81 1.55 7.17 -9.45
CA SER A 81 1.61 8.52 -9.99
C SER A 81 1.84 8.55 -11.51
N GLN A 82 2.48 7.51 -12.06
CA GLN A 82 2.82 7.36 -13.48
C GLN A 82 1.66 6.81 -14.34
N ILE A 83 0.61 6.27 -13.72
CA ILE A 83 -0.55 5.75 -14.44
C ILE A 83 -1.19 6.88 -15.27
N HIS A 84 -1.50 6.58 -16.54
CA HIS A 84 -2.12 7.55 -17.44
C HIS A 84 -3.49 8.03 -16.89
N ARG A 85 -3.82 9.30 -17.13
CA ARG A 85 -5.02 9.95 -16.59
C ARG A 85 -6.31 9.17 -16.82
N SER A 86 -6.54 8.72 -18.06
CA SER A 86 -7.75 7.96 -18.41
C SER A 86 -7.85 6.63 -17.67
N VAL A 87 -6.71 5.99 -17.37
CA VAL A 87 -6.68 4.72 -16.62
C VAL A 87 -6.94 4.98 -15.13
N LYS A 88 -6.35 6.03 -14.55
CA LYS A 88 -6.63 6.42 -13.15
C LYS A 88 -8.11 6.71 -12.90
N GLU A 89 -8.76 7.39 -13.84
CA GLU A 89 -10.18 7.73 -13.75
C GLU A 89 -11.10 6.51 -13.73
N LEU A 90 -10.68 5.41 -14.36
CA LEU A 90 -11.40 4.14 -14.32
C LEU A 90 -11.02 3.27 -13.12
N ALA A 91 -9.76 3.32 -12.69
CA ALA A 91 -9.21 2.44 -11.66
C ALA A 91 -9.51 2.88 -10.23
N PHE A 92 -9.70 4.18 -10.00
CA PHE A 92 -9.90 4.74 -8.67
C PHE A 92 -11.24 5.48 -8.55
N PRO A 93 -11.89 5.41 -7.37
CA PRO A 93 -13.05 6.25 -7.12
C PRO A 93 -12.64 7.73 -7.00
N GLY A 94 -13.41 8.61 -7.64
CA GLY A 94 -13.19 10.07 -7.63
C GLY A 94 -12.55 10.59 -8.92
N SER A 95 -12.39 11.92 -9.02
CA SER A 95 -11.79 12.52 -10.22
C SER A 95 -10.27 12.35 -10.24
N THR A 96 -9.65 12.35 -11.42
CA THR A 96 -8.18 12.29 -11.55
C THR A 96 -7.51 13.39 -10.72
N GLN A 97 -8.08 14.60 -10.69
CA GLN A 97 -7.51 15.71 -9.92
C GLN A 97 -7.52 15.43 -8.41
N GLN A 98 -8.54 14.75 -7.90
CA GLN A 98 -8.60 14.33 -6.50
C GLN A 98 -7.54 13.27 -6.19
N VAL A 99 -7.40 12.28 -7.07
CA VAL A 99 -6.37 11.22 -6.95
C VAL A 99 -4.97 11.82 -6.99
N ASP A 100 -4.66 12.64 -7.99
CA ASP A 100 -3.34 13.27 -8.12
C ASP A 100 -3.03 14.20 -6.94
N ARG A 101 -4.04 14.92 -6.41
CA ARG A 101 -3.88 15.72 -5.20
C ARG A 101 -3.55 14.85 -4.00
N LEU A 102 -4.24 13.72 -3.83
CA LEU A 102 -3.99 12.78 -2.73
C LEU A 102 -2.57 12.21 -2.80
N LEU A 103 -2.15 11.74 -3.98
CA LEU A 103 -0.81 11.18 -4.18
C LEU A 103 0.29 12.21 -3.85
N LYS A 104 0.09 13.47 -4.24
CA LYS A 104 1.03 14.58 -3.99
C LYS A 104 1.06 15.09 -2.54
N ASN A 105 0.20 14.61 -1.65
CA ASN A 105 0.20 15.04 -0.25
C ASN A 105 1.44 14.55 0.51
N GLN A 106 1.98 13.38 0.14
CA GLN A 106 3.24 12.90 0.67
C GLN A 106 4.41 13.53 -0.09
N LYS A 107 5.19 14.37 0.60
CA LYS A 107 6.35 15.08 0.04
C LYS A 107 7.67 14.33 0.19
N GLN A 108 7.71 13.32 1.05
CA GLN A 108 8.88 12.49 1.26
C GLN A 108 8.83 11.26 0.37
N SER A 109 10.00 10.82 -0.10
CA SER A 109 10.15 9.60 -0.89
C SER A 109 10.83 8.52 -0.08
N TYR A 110 10.48 7.26 -0.33
CA TYR A 110 11.07 6.04 0.24
C TYR A 110 10.87 5.84 1.76
N PHE A 111 11.22 6.83 2.57
CA PHE A 111 11.04 6.87 4.02
C PHE A 111 10.27 8.13 4.40
N ALA A 112 9.18 7.95 5.15
CA ALA A 112 8.35 9.03 5.62
C ALA A 112 8.20 9.00 7.13
N ASN A 113 7.84 10.14 7.71
CA ASN A 113 7.52 10.20 9.13
C ASN A 113 6.29 9.33 9.44
N ALA A 114 6.48 8.29 10.24
CA ALA A 114 5.44 7.36 10.65
C ALA A 114 4.57 7.90 11.81
N ARG A 115 4.87 9.08 12.35
CA ARG A 115 4.06 9.67 13.42
C ARG A 115 2.66 9.93 12.89
N PRO A 116 1.60 9.53 13.62
CA PRO A 116 0.26 9.91 13.26
C PRO A 116 0.21 11.43 13.21
N GLN A 117 -0.21 11.96 12.07
CA GLN A 117 -0.41 13.38 11.90
C GLN A 117 -1.53 13.76 12.89
N GLN A 118 -1.16 14.44 13.98
CA GLN A 118 -2.14 15.20 14.74
C GLN A 118 -2.76 16.11 13.70
N ARG A 119 -4.06 15.93 13.41
CA ARG A 119 -4.79 16.98 12.69
C ARG A 119 -4.45 18.24 13.44
N GLU A 120 -3.88 19.22 12.76
CA GLU A 120 -3.80 20.57 13.29
C GLU A 120 -5.20 20.87 13.80
N GLU A 121 -5.35 20.89 15.13
CA GLU A 121 -6.52 21.47 15.74
C GLU A 121 -6.65 22.83 15.09
N GLU A 122 -7.82 23.06 14.49
CA GLU A 122 -8.24 24.36 14.01
C GLU A 122 -7.64 25.41 14.95
N SER A 123 -6.86 26.33 14.36
CA SER A 123 -6.17 27.41 15.06
C SER A 123 -7.01 27.88 16.24
N PRO A 124 -6.46 28.05 17.46
CA PRO A 124 -7.28 28.45 18.59
C PRO A 124 -7.97 29.75 18.21
N ARG A 125 -9.28 29.68 17.91
CA ARG A 125 -10.13 30.85 17.87
C ARG A 125 -9.81 31.56 19.15
N LYS A 126 -9.37 32.82 19.05
CA LYS A 126 -9.21 33.73 20.19
C LYS A 126 -10.38 33.47 21.13
N ARG A 127 -10.10 32.76 22.22
CA ARG A 127 -11.06 32.63 23.32
C ARG A 127 -10.97 33.98 23.99
N ASP A 128 -11.91 34.85 23.67
CA ASP A 128 -12.20 36.01 24.50
C ASP A 128 -12.37 35.47 25.94
N PRO A 129 -11.68 36.04 26.93
CA PRO A 129 -11.75 35.52 28.29
C PRO A 129 -13.18 35.70 28.80
N ILE A 130 -13.90 34.59 28.93
CA ILE A 130 -15.16 34.55 29.66
C ILE A 130 -14.79 34.74 31.13
N SER A 131 -15.17 35.88 31.68
CA SER A 131 -15.04 36.21 33.09
C SER A 131 -15.68 35.12 33.96
N SER A 132 -14.95 34.71 34.99
CA SER A 132 -15.43 33.76 36.00
C SER A 132 -16.71 34.29 36.65
N ILE A 133 -17.80 33.50 36.57
CA ILE A 133 -19.08 33.75 37.26
C ILE A 133 -19.02 33.39 38.76
N LEU A 134 -17.88 32.89 39.26
CA LEU A 134 -17.72 32.51 40.66
C LEU A 134 -17.37 33.67 41.61
N GLU A 135 -17.77 34.90 41.27
CA GLU A 135 -17.66 36.08 42.15
C GLU A 135 -19.02 36.60 42.62
N ALA A 136 -20.10 35.82 42.46
CA ALA A 136 -21.37 36.09 43.10
C ALA A 136 -21.87 34.81 43.79
N PHE A 137 -21.97 34.90 45.12
CA PHE A 137 -22.42 33.92 46.13
C PHE A 137 -21.33 33.01 46.73
#